data_AF-A0A950BRC5-F1
#
_entry.id   AF-A0A950BRC5-F1
#
_cell.length_a   1.000
_cell.length_b   1.000
_cell.length_c   1.000
_cell.angle_alpha   90.00
_cell.angle_beta   90.00
_cell.angle_gamma   90.00
#
_symmetry.space_group_name_H-M   'P 1'
#
loop_
_entity.id
_entity.type
_entity.pdbx_description
1 polymer ?
#
loop_
_entity_poly.entity_id
_entity_poly.type
_entity_poly.pdbx_seq_one_letter_code
_entity_poly.pdbx_strand_id
1 'polypeptide(L)'
;MKFHFRLDPVLGHRERIEQERAGEHAQALADQLAAQRAYDEIVEKRDALREQLVREHARFDAETLRTTYAHLDYLDRAIVAAGQRVDACIAQTERARQRLVDAAKDRKVLETLKERRREAFALDVALADQRELDDQNARLFERANPFEGLSP
;
A
#
# COMPACT_ATOMS: atom_id res chain seq x y z
N MET A 1 -28.72 13.03 18.39
CA MET A 1 -28.19 11.64 18.51
C MET A 1 -26.76 11.57 17.95
N LYS A 2 -25.89 10.66 18.44
CA LYS A 2 -24.54 10.45 17.87
C LYS A 2 -24.51 9.15 17.02
N PHE A 3 -23.81 9.18 15.89
CA PHE A 3 -23.62 8.00 15.04
C PHE A 3 -22.62 7.03 15.66
N HIS A 4 -22.92 5.73 15.60
CA HIS A 4 -22.02 4.67 16.04
C HIS A 4 -21.95 3.56 15.00
N PHE A 5 -20.76 3.24 14.49
CA PHE A 5 -20.56 2.19 13.51
C PHE A 5 -20.06 0.91 14.20
N ARG A 6 -20.92 -0.12 14.22
CA ARG A 6 -20.65 -1.38 14.93
C ARG A 6 -19.38 -2.10 14.47
N LEU A 7 -18.91 -1.84 13.25
CA LEU A 7 -17.72 -2.47 12.68
C LEU A 7 -16.47 -1.57 12.77
N ASP A 8 -16.49 -0.48 13.54
CA ASP A 8 -15.31 0.35 13.81
C ASP A 8 -14.10 -0.46 14.33
N PRO A 9 -14.26 -1.45 15.23
CA PRO A 9 -13.13 -2.28 15.65
C PRO A 9 -12.52 -3.12 14.51
N VAL A 10 -13.38 -3.60 13.59
CA VAL A 10 -12.94 -4.37 12.43
C VAL A 10 -12.22 -3.46 11.44
N LEU A 11 -12.72 -2.24 11.23
CA LEU A 11 -12.06 -1.24 10.38
C LEU A 11 -10.66 -0.91 10.91
N GLY A 12 -10.52 -0.65 12.22
CA GLY A 12 -9.21 -0.40 12.84
C GLY A 12 -8.26 -1.59 12.75
N HIS A 13 -8.78 -2.83 12.84
CA HIS A 13 -7.98 -4.02 12.59
C HIS A 13 -7.46 -4.09 11.13
N ARG A 14 -8.31 -3.76 10.15
CA ARG A 14 -7.94 -3.74 8.72
C ARG A 14 -6.93 -2.64 8.40
N GLU A 15 -7.06 -1.47 9.01
CA GLU A 15 -6.08 -0.38 8.91
C GLU A 15 -4.69 -0.84 9.40
N ARG A 16 -4.65 -1.53 10.55
CA ARG A 16 -3.38 -2.08 11.06
C ARG A 16 -2.78 -3.12 10.12
N ILE A 17 -3.59 -4.03 9.56
CA ILE A 17 -3.11 -5.01 8.59
C ILE A 17 -2.52 -4.32 7.35
N GLU A 18 -3.20 -3.31 6.81
CA GLU A 18 -2.68 -2.54 5.67
C GLU A 18 -1.34 -1.87 6.00
N GLN A 19 -1.20 -1.26 7.19
CA GLN A 19 0.06 -0.68 7.65
C GLN A 19 1.18 -1.72 7.76
N GLU A 20 0.88 -2.91 8.30
CA GLU A 20 1.83 -4.03 8.35
C GLU A 20 2.28 -4.44 6.94
N ARG A 21 1.35 -4.56 5.98
CA ARG A 21 1.68 -4.88 4.58
C ARG A 21 2.46 -3.77 3.88
N ALA A 22 2.21 -2.50 4.23
CA ALA A 22 2.97 -1.38 3.72
C ALA A 22 4.43 -1.45 4.22
N GLY A 23 4.64 -1.80 5.49
CA GLY A 23 5.97 -2.07 6.04
C GLY A 23 6.68 -3.22 5.35
N GLU A 24 5.99 -4.35 5.13
CA GLU A 24 6.56 -5.49 4.38
C GLU A 24 6.99 -5.10 2.96
N HIS A 25 6.15 -4.35 2.25
CA HIS A 25 6.46 -3.88 0.90
C HIS A 25 7.66 -2.93 0.89
N ALA A 26 7.73 -2.00 1.85
CA ALA A 26 8.86 -1.08 1.98
C ALA A 26 10.17 -1.83 2.25
N GLN A 27 10.15 -2.85 3.10
CA GLN A 27 11.33 -3.69 3.36
C GLN A 27 11.74 -4.47 2.10
N ALA A 28 10.80 -5.12 1.42
CA ALA A 28 11.10 -5.87 0.20
C ALA A 28 11.69 -4.95 -0.89
N LEU A 29 11.18 -3.73 -1.03
CA LEU A 29 11.72 -2.74 -1.95
C LEU A 29 13.15 -2.31 -1.58
N ALA A 30 13.42 -2.11 -0.28
CA ALA A 30 14.78 -1.80 0.19
C ALA A 30 15.75 -2.94 -0.12
N ASP A 31 15.34 -4.19 0.10
CA ASP A 31 16.14 -5.38 -0.21
C ASP A 31 16.41 -5.52 -1.71
N GLN A 32 15.40 -5.25 -2.56
CA GLN A 32 15.55 -5.21 -4.02
C GLN A 32 16.56 -4.15 -4.45
N LEU A 33 16.48 -2.94 -3.91
CA LEU A 33 17.43 -1.87 -4.23
C LEU A 33 18.85 -2.21 -3.79
N ALA A 34 19.01 -2.85 -2.62
CA ALA A 34 20.31 -3.31 -2.15
C ALA A 34 20.88 -4.42 -3.06
N ALA A 35 20.04 -5.38 -3.47
CA ALA A 35 20.45 -6.43 -4.40
C ALA A 35 20.87 -5.87 -5.76
N GLN A 36 20.13 -4.88 -6.29
CA GLN A 36 20.46 -4.23 -7.55
C GLN A 36 21.82 -3.52 -7.48
N ARG A 37 22.06 -2.74 -6.41
CA ARG A 37 23.37 -2.09 -6.22
C ARG A 37 24.51 -3.09 -6.16
N ALA A 38 24.34 -4.18 -5.42
CA ALA A 38 25.36 -5.23 -5.33
C ALA A 38 25.63 -5.89 -6.70
N TYR A 39 24.59 -6.09 -7.52
CA TYR A 39 24.74 -6.57 -8.89
C TYR A 39 25.53 -5.58 -9.75
N ASP A 40 25.15 -4.30 -9.72
CA ASP A 40 25.77 -3.23 -10.51
C ASP A 40 27.26 -3.09 -10.15
N GLU A 41 27.61 -3.14 -8.85
CA GLU A 41 29.00 -3.09 -8.39
C GLU A 41 29.86 -4.25 -8.93
N ILE A 42 29.31 -5.45 -9.05
CA ILE A 42 30.03 -6.61 -9.60
C ILE A 42 30.22 -6.45 -11.11
N VAL A 43 29.18 -5.97 -11.81
CA VAL A 43 29.24 -5.66 -13.24
C VAL A 43 30.31 -4.61 -13.53
N GLU A 44 30.33 -3.51 -12.78
CA GLU A 44 31.33 -2.45 -12.91
C GLU A 44 32.75 -2.97 -12.67
N LYS A 45 32.97 -3.79 -11.63
CA LYS A 45 34.27 -4.41 -11.37
C LYS A 45 34.73 -5.30 -12.53
N ARG A 46 33.81 -6.09 -13.10
CA ARG A 46 34.10 -6.95 -14.25
C ARG A 46 34.44 -6.13 -15.50
N ASP A 47 33.72 -5.05 -15.74
CA ASP A 47 33.95 -4.18 -16.90
C ASP A 47 35.26 -3.40 -16.78
N ALA A 48 35.57 -2.86 -15.60
CA ALA A 48 36.85 -2.22 -15.33
C ALA A 48 38.02 -3.19 -15.52
N LEU A 49 37.89 -4.44 -15.05
CA LEU A 49 38.93 -5.45 -15.22
C LEU A 49 39.12 -5.86 -16.69
N ARG A 50 38.03 -6.02 -17.45
CA ARG A 50 38.10 -6.29 -18.89
C ARG A 50 38.76 -5.13 -19.63
N GLU A 51 38.41 -3.89 -19.31
CA GLU A 51 39.01 -2.72 -19.93
C GLU A 51 40.50 -2.62 -19.64
N GLN A 52 40.91 -2.85 -18.39
CA GLN A 52 42.33 -2.92 -18.02
C GLN A 52 43.05 -3.99 -18.83
N LEU A 53 42.44 -5.18 -18.97
CA LEU A 53 43.04 -6.29 -19.71
C LEU A 53 43.24 -5.93 -21.18
N VAL A 54 42.30 -5.23 -21.82
CA VAL A 54 42.43 -4.76 -23.21
C VAL A 54 43.54 -3.72 -23.35
N ARG A 55 43.61 -2.75 -22.43
CA ARG A 55 44.59 -1.65 -22.49
C ARG A 55 46.01 -2.12 -22.19
N GLU A 56 46.18 -3.07 -21.28
CA GLU A 56 47.47 -3.45 -20.71
C GLU A 56 47.92 -4.87 -21.10
N HIS A 57 47.23 -5.54 -22.04
CA HIS A 57 47.47 -6.95 -22.39
C HIS A 57 48.95 -7.29 -22.69
N ALA A 58 49.69 -6.37 -23.32
CA ALA A 58 51.10 -6.55 -23.69
C ALA A 58 52.07 -6.43 -22.51
N ARG A 59 51.62 -5.96 -21.34
CA ARG A 59 52.42 -5.78 -20.12
C ARG A 59 52.28 -6.94 -19.14
N PHE A 60 51.31 -7.82 -19.33
CA PHE A 60 51.08 -8.95 -18.44
C PHE A 60 51.93 -10.15 -18.84
N ASP A 61 52.51 -10.81 -17.85
CA ASP A 61 53.08 -12.14 -18.03
C ASP A 61 51.98 -13.21 -18.09
N ALA A 62 52.36 -14.42 -18.51
CA ALA A 62 51.40 -15.52 -18.69
C ALA A 62 50.70 -15.92 -17.38
N GLU A 63 51.37 -15.78 -16.24
CA GLU A 63 50.80 -16.10 -14.94
C GLU A 63 49.73 -15.08 -14.52
N THR A 64 50.01 -13.78 -14.68
CA THR A 64 49.06 -12.70 -14.39
C THR A 64 47.84 -12.77 -15.31
N LEU A 65 48.03 -13.11 -16.58
CA LEU A 65 46.90 -13.34 -17.49
C LEU A 65 46.03 -14.49 -17.01
N ARG A 66 46.63 -15.63 -16.64
CA ARG A 66 45.89 -16.81 -16.13
C ARG A 66 45.07 -16.45 -14.89
N THR A 67 45.66 -15.77 -13.92
CA THR A 67 44.93 -15.37 -12.69
C THR A 67 43.81 -14.38 -12.98
N THR A 68 44.04 -13.46 -13.92
CA THR A 68 43.03 -12.45 -14.28
C THR A 68 41.84 -13.06 -15.01
N TYR A 69 42.07 -13.99 -15.95
CA TYR A 69 40.98 -14.73 -16.60
C TYR A 69 40.20 -15.59 -15.62
N ALA A 70 40.87 -16.24 -14.66
CA ALA A 70 40.17 -16.97 -13.59
C ALA A 70 39.31 -16.04 -12.72
N HIS A 71 39.80 -14.83 -12.43
CA HIS A 71 39.01 -13.84 -11.71
C HIS A 71 37.81 -13.32 -12.52
N LEU A 72 37.97 -13.12 -13.84
CA LEU A 72 36.86 -12.77 -14.73
C LEU A 72 35.77 -13.85 -14.76
N ASP A 73 36.15 -15.14 -14.86
CA ASP A 73 35.19 -16.24 -14.79
C ASP A 73 34.45 -16.28 -13.44
N TYR A 74 35.16 -16.02 -12.34
CA TYR A 74 34.54 -15.86 -11.03
C TYR A 74 33.52 -14.71 -11.01
N LEU A 75 33.88 -13.53 -11.56
CA LEU A 75 32.98 -12.38 -11.62
C LEU A 75 31.77 -12.67 -12.50
N ASP A 76 31.93 -13.29 -13.66
CA ASP A 76 30.83 -13.66 -14.55
C ASP A 76 29.85 -14.61 -13.85
N ARG A 77 30.35 -15.61 -13.08
CA ARG A 77 29.50 -16.48 -12.25
C ARG A 77 28.82 -15.71 -11.11
N ALA A 78 29.52 -14.77 -10.48
CA ALA A 78 28.97 -13.93 -9.41
C ALA A 78 27.86 -13.01 -9.93
N ILE A 79 27.98 -12.47 -11.16
CA ILE A 79 26.95 -11.68 -11.83
C ILE A 79 25.69 -12.52 -12.04
N VAL A 80 25.83 -13.76 -12.53
CA VAL A 80 24.67 -14.67 -12.70
C VAL A 80 23.97 -14.91 -11.36
N ALA A 81 24.71 -15.21 -10.30
CA ALA A 81 24.13 -15.44 -8.97
C ALA A 81 23.48 -14.17 -8.39
N ALA A 82 24.11 -13.00 -8.56
CA ALA A 82 23.55 -11.72 -8.13
C ALA A 82 22.29 -11.36 -8.92
N GLY A 83 22.24 -11.64 -10.23
CA GLY A 83 21.06 -11.46 -11.07
C GLY A 83 19.89 -12.32 -10.61
N GLN A 84 20.12 -13.60 -10.31
CA GLN A 84 19.09 -14.48 -9.73
C GLN A 84 18.55 -13.95 -8.40
N ARG A 85 19.41 -13.33 -7.57
CA ARG A 85 19.00 -12.70 -6.32
C ARG A 85 18.14 -11.46 -6.57
N VAL A 86 18.50 -10.62 -7.54
CA VAL A 86 17.69 -9.47 -7.96
C VAL A 86 16.31 -9.93 -8.41
N ASP A 87 16.23 -10.95 -9.27
CA ASP A 87 14.97 -11.51 -9.75
C ASP A 87 14.09 -12.04 -8.60
N ALA A 88 14.70 -12.72 -7.63
CA ALA A 88 14.00 -13.20 -6.44
C ALA A 88 13.46 -12.03 -5.60
N CYS A 89 14.24 -10.97 -5.41
CA CYS A 89 13.80 -9.77 -4.70
C CYS A 89 12.66 -9.05 -5.45
N ILE A 90 12.74 -8.92 -6.77
CA ILE A 90 11.65 -8.34 -7.59
C ILE A 90 10.36 -9.14 -7.40
N ALA A 91 10.43 -10.47 -7.49
CA ALA A 91 9.27 -11.33 -7.29
C ALA A 91 8.69 -11.19 -5.88
N GLN A 92 9.55 -11.02 -4.86
CA GLN A 92 9.10 -10.78 -3.48
C GLN A 92 8.44 -9.41 -3.31
N THR A 93 9.00 -8.35 -3.89
CA THR A 93 8.42 -7.00 -3.88
C THR A 93 7.04 -7.00 -4.51
N GLU A 94 6.87 -7.61 -5.69
CA GLU A 94 5.56 -7.68 -6.35
C GLU A 94 4.54 -8.48 -5.54
N ARG A 95 4.94 -9.56 -4.89
CA ARG A 95 4.06 -10.30 -3.97
C ARG A 95 3.66 -9.44 -2.77
N ALA A 96 4.58 -8.71 -2.17
CA ALA A 96 4.29 -7.82 -1.03
C ALA A 96 3.37 -6.66 -1.46
N ARG A 97 3.60 -6.09 -2.64
CA ARG A 97 2.76 -5.06 -3.25
C ARG A 97 1.33 -5.56 -3.46
N GLN A 98 1.17 -6.76 -3.99
CA GLN A 98 -0.16 -7.35 -4.20
C GLN A 98 -0.90 -7.54 -2.87
N ARG A 99 -0.22 -8.04 -1.83
CA ARG A 99 -0.80 -8.15 -0.48
C ARG A 99 -1.23 -6.81 0.10
N LEU A 100 -0.44 -5.75 -0.13
CA LEU A 100 -0.80 -4.40 0.29
C LEU A 100 -2.06 -3.90 -0.44
N VAL A 101 -2.11 -4.08 -1.76
CA VAL A 101 -3.28 -3.70 -2.58
C VAL A 101 -4.55 -4.41 -2.08
N ASP A 102 -4.46 -5.70 -1.79
CA ASP A 102 -5.61 -6.46 -1.32
C ASP A 102 -6.04 -6.05 0.11
N ALA A 103 -5.08 -5.77 1.00
CA ALA A 103 -5.39 -5.19 2.31
C ALA A 103 -6.06 -3.81 2.22
N ALA A 104 -5.61 -2.96 1.29
CA ALA A 104 -6.22 -1.65 1.05
C ALA A 104 -7.65 -1.76 0.51
N LYS A 105 -7.92 -2.73 -0.38
CA LYS A 105 -9.29 -3.02 -0.85
C LYS A 105 -10.19 -3.47 0.30
N ASP A 106 -9.72 -4.38 1.14
CA ASP A 106 -10.47 -4.88 2.29
C ASP A 106 -10.85 -3.75 3.26
N ARG A 107 -9.91 -2.84 3.56
CA ARG A 107 -10.22 -1.64 4.34
C ARG A 107 -11.26 -0.78 3.62
N LYS A 108 -11.08 -0.56 2.32
CA LYS A 108 -11.93 0.36 1.55
C LYS A 108 -13.40 -0.07 1.56
N VAL A 109 -13.67 -1.38 1.50
CA VAL A 109 -15.02 -1.92 1.60
C VAL A 109 -15.70 -1.51 2.90
N LEU A 110 -14.99 -1.59 4.03
CA LEU A 110 -15.53 -1.19 5.34
C LEU A 110 -15.72 0.32 5.47
N GLU A 111 -14.81 1.13 4.91
CA GLU A 111 -14.98 2.58 4.85
C GLU A 111 -16.24 2.96 4.07
N THR A 112 -16.44 2.38 2.89
CA THR A 112 -17.64 2.65 2.08
C THR A 112 -18.91 2.21 2.80
N LEU A 113 -18.88 1.09 3.52
CA LEU A 113 -20.02 0.65 4.32
C LEU A 113 -20.30 1.63 5.48
N LYS A 114 -19.26 2.12 6.15
CA LYS A 114 -19.38 3.12 7.23
C LYS A 114 -20.00 4.41 6.71
N GLU A 115 -19.54 4.91 5.57
CA GLU A 115 -20.06 6.14 4.97
C GLU A 115 -21.54 6.01 4.61
N ARG A 116 -21.93 4.93 3.91
CA ARG A 116 -23.36 4.68 3.59
C ARG A 116 -24.24 4.59 4.84
N ARG A 117 -23.74 3.97 5.92
CA ARG A 117 -24.47 3.89 7.19
C ARG A 117 -24.59 5.26 7.87
N ARG A 118 -23.58 6.11 7.72
CA ARG A 118 -23.59 7.48 8.24
C ARG A 118 -24.58 8.35 7.49
N GLU A 119 -24.62 8.25 6.16
CA GLU A 119 -25.59 8.94 5.31
C GLU A 119 -27.03 8.54 5.68
N ALA A 120 -27.30 7.24 5.81
CA ALA A 120 -28.61 6.73 6.23
C ALA A 120 -29.02 7.25 7.62
N PHE A 121 -28.10 7.22 8.58
CA PHE A 121 -28.35 7.77 9.92
C PHE A 121 -28.64 9.27 9.90
N ALA A 122 -27.93 10.05 9.08
CA ALA A 122 -28.17 11.48 8.95
C ALA A 122 -29.58 11.76 8.37
N LEU A 123 -30.00 10.97 7.38
CA LEU A 123 -31.35 11.05 6.81
C LEU A 123 -32.43 10.72 7.85
N ASP A 124 -32.24 9.64 8.61
CA ASP A 124 -33.19 9.22 9.65
C ASP A 124 -33.35 10.29 10.74
N VAL A 125 -32.25 10.92 11.16
CA VAL A 125 -32.29 12.02 12.13
C VAL A 125 -33.03 13.23 11.54
N ALA A 126 -32.73 13.62 10.30
CA ALA A 126 -33.41 14.75 9.65
C ALA A 126 -34.93 14.50 9.51
N LEU A 127 -35.35 13.28 9.17
CA LEU A 127 -36.76 12.90 9.09
C LEU A 127 -37.44 12.89 10.47
N ALA A 128 -36.74 12.44 11.51
CA ALA A 128 -37.25 12.49 12.88
C ALA A 128 -37.44 13.93 13.37
N ASP A 129 -36.44 14.79 13.13
CA ASP A 129 -36.50 16.22 13.48
C ASP A 129 -37.64 16.92 12.74
N GLN A 130 -37.83 16.63 11.44
CA GLN A 130 -38.93 17.19 10.65
C GLN A 130 -40.30 16.78 11.21
N ARG A 131 -40.48 15.49 11.53
CA ARG A 131 -41.73 15.00 12.13
C ARG A 131 -42.02 15.68 13.47
N GLU A 132 -40.99 15.88 14.29
CA GLU A 132 -41.15 16.56 15.57
C GLU A 132 -41.55 18.03 15.39
N LEU A 133 -40.99 18.74 14.41
CA LEU A 133 -41.39 20.11 14.07
C LEU A 133 -42.84 20.18 13.55
N ASP A 134 -43.24 19.26 12.69
CA ASP A 134 -44.60 19.20 12.16
C ASP A 134 -45.62 18.93 13.28
N ASP A 135 -45.31 18.00 14.18
CA ASP A 135 -46.14 17.69 15.36
C ASP A 135 -46.26 18.91 16.31
N GLN A 136 -45.16 19.66 16.52
CA GLN A 136 -45.18 20.88 17.32
C GLN A 136 -46.03 21.97 16.66
N ASN A 137 -45.89 22.16 15.34
CA ASN A 137 -46.68 23.12 14.58
C ASN A 137 -48.17 22.78 14.59
N ALA A 138 -48.53 21.50 14.43
CA ALA A 138 -49.92 21.04 14.52
C ALA A 138 -50.53 21.35 15.89
N ARG A 139 -49.82 21.05 16.99
CA ARG A 139 -50.28 21.37 18.36
C ARG A 139 -50.42 22.88 18.60
N LEU A 140 -49.52 23.69 18.04
CA LEU A 140 -49.61 25.14 18.13
C LEU A 140 -50.81 25.68 17.33
N PHE A 141 -51.05 25.15 16.14
CA PHE A 141 -52.20 25.49 15.32
C PHE A 141 -53.53 25.14 16.01
N GLU A 142 -53.65 23.93 16.57
CA GLU A 142 -54.81 23.51 17.38
C GLU A 142 -55.05 24.43 18.59
N ARG A 143 -53.98 24.88 19.26
CA ARG A 143 -54.10 25.85 20.36
C ARG A 143 -54.49 27.26 19.91
N ALA A 144 -54.05 27.68 18.73
CA ALA A 144 -54.33 29.00 18.19
C ALA A 144 -55.76 29.12 17.62
N ASN A 145 -56.37 28.01 17.20
CA ASN A 145 -57.75 27.94 16.71
C ASN A 145 -58.64 27.02 17.58
N PRO A 146 -59.04 27.43 18.80
CA PRO A 146 -59.93 26.61 19.63
C PRO A 146 -61.40 26.58 19.18
N PHE A 147 -61.81 27.38 18.18
CA PHE A 147 -63.23 27.74 17.98
C PHE A 147 -63.86 27.42 16.60
N GLU A 148 -63.21 26.66 15.71
CA GLU A 148 -63.89 26.21 14.47
C GLU A 148 -64.80 24.98 14.64
N GLY A 149 -65.03 24.51 15.88
CA GLY A 149 -65.93 23.40 16.20
C GLY A 149 -67.35 23.79 16.64
N LEU A 150 -67.70 25.08 16.68
CA LEU A 150 -69.04 25.55 17.04
C LEU A 150 -69.56 26.54 16.01
N SER A 151 -70.26 26.02 15.02
CA SER A 151 -71.29 26.76 14.29
C SER A 151 -72.49 25.83 14.04
N PRO A 152 -73.70 26.39 14.05
CA PRO A 152 -74.91 25.87 14.71
C PRO A 152 -75.52 24.60 14.12
#